data_AF-A0A954G9C5-F1
#
_entry.id   AF-A0A954G9C5-F1
#
_cell.length_a   1.000
_cell.length_b   1.000
_cell.length_c   1.000
_cell.angle_alpha   90.00
_cell.angle_beta   90.00
_cell.angle_gamma   90.00
#
_symmetry.space_group_name_H-M   'P 1'
#
loop_
_entity.id
_entity.type
_entity.pdbx_description
1 polymer ?
#
loop_
_entity_poly.entity_id
_entity_poly.type
_entity_poly.pdbx_seq_one_letter_code
_entity_poly.pdbx_strand_id
1 'polypeptide(L)'
;LAQFMMYRLDVWQKTSNPWLKSSDWNRCYEDYTPESLYGQECWLGADLSKTRDMSAVVLVFRGDNDGEFRCLPFFWMTEAYAQQYKDKATFLEWAAAGHLYLTSGDVIDYGAIQGKIRELAEDYAIQEFMYDNTYAEMLFQDLSQGRFEGNVEVIPALGIERYEFTQGIASYAGPSDEFEGLVREGKLHHANHPVLSWQAGHVNVKRDAGGRVMPQKPAPNDYRKIDGIQALIMALSRAMLAPESTAWGITVL
;
A
#
# COMPACT_ATOMS: atom_id res chain seq x y z
N LEU A 1 -21.54 14.98 -25.46
CA LEU A 1 -20.62 16.13 -25.70
C LEU A 1 -19.15 15.69 -25.80
N ALA A 2 -18.65 14.90 -24.86
CA ALA A 2 -17.25 14.41 -24.86
C ALA A 2 -16.83 13.62 -26.13
N GLN A 3 -17.69 12.72 -26.64
CA GLN A 3 -17.43 11.98 -27.89
C GLN A 3 -17.27 12.88 -29.13
N PHE A 4 -18.00 14.00 -29.19
CA PHE A 4 -17.88 14.95 -30.29
C PHE A 4 -16.54 15.68 -30.24
N MET A 5 -16.09 16.10 -29.05
CA MET A 5 -14.78 16.73 -28.89
C MET A 5 -13.62 15.78 -29.22
N MET A 6 -13.76 14.49 -28.90
CA MET A 6 -12.71 13.49 -29.11
C MET A 6 -12.62 13.02 -30.57
N TYR A 7 -13.75 12.79 -31.26
CA TYR A 7 -13.75 12.23 -32.61
C TYR A 7 -13.93 13.25 -33.74
N ARG A 8 -14.32 14.49 -33.43
CA ARG A 8 -14.57 15.54 -34.44
C ARG A 8 -13.66 16.75 -34.28
N LEU A 9 -13.04 16.95 -33.12
CA LEU A 9 -12.24 18.15 -32.82
C LEU A 9 -10.81 17.85 -32.37
N ASP A 10 -10.38 16.58 -32.34
CA ASP A 10 -9.03 16.14 -31.88
C ASP A 10 -8.59 16.74 -30.53
N VAL A 11 -9.56 17.06 -29.67
CA VAL A 11 -9.28 17.53 -28.31
C VAL A 11 -9.16 16.31 -27.41
N TRP A 12 -7.92 15.98 -27.05
CA TRP A 12 -7.63 14.99 -26.01
C TRP A 12 -8.24 15.44 -24.69
N GLN A 13 -9.30 14.76 -24.26
CA GLN A 13 -9.85 14.96 -22.92
C GLN A 13 -9.02 14.16 -21.92
N LYS A 14 -8.64 14.79 -20.79
CA LYS A 14 -8.14 14.06 -19.61
C LYS A 14 -9.32 13.33 -18.98
N THR A 15 -9.56 12.09 -19.40
CA THR A 15 -10.82 11.36 -19.14
C THR A 15 -10.95 10.71 -17.76
N SER A 16 -10.14 11.06 -16.75
CA SER A 16 -10.38 10.63 -15.37
C SER A 16 -10.17 11.79 -14.41
N ASN A 17 -11.21 12.16 -13.67
CA ASN A 17 -11.04 12.91 -12.44
C ASN A 17 -10.56 11.91 -11.39
N PRO A 18 -9.26 11.93 -11.00
CA PRO A 18 -8.78 11.04 -9.96
C PRO A 18 -9.58 11.26 -8.68
N TRP A 19 -9.71 10.20 -7.88
CA TRP A 19 -10.42 10.22 -6.61
C TRP A 19 -9.83 11.27 -5.66
N LEU A 20 -8.51 11.35 -5.61
CA LEU A 20 -7.79 12.30 -4.76
C LEU A 20 -7.43 13.56 -5.54
N LYS A 21 -7.71 14.72 -4.94
CA LYS A 21 -7.22 16.00 -5.47
C LYS A 21 -5.72 16.11 -5.19
N SER A 22 -4.95 16.46 -6.21
CA SER A 22 -3.49 16.62 -6.07
C SER A 22 -3.11 17.65 -5.00
N SER A 23 -3.93 18.70 -4.79
CA SER A 23 -3.70 19.68 -3.73
C SER A 23 -3.84 19.10 -2.32
N ASP A 24 -4.76 18.16 -2.13
CA ASP A 24 -5.02 17.56 -0.83
C ASP A 24 -3.94 16.51 -0.52
N TRP A 25 -3.58 15.69 -1.52
CA TRP A 25 -2.42 14.79 -1.42
C TRP A 25 -1.15 15.56 -1.10
N ASN A 26 -0.80 16.60 -1.87
CA ASN A 26 0.43 17.36 -1.63
C ASN A 26 0.50 18.05 -0.26
N ARG A 27 -0.65 18.37 0.35
CA ARG A 27 -0.72 18.94 1.71
C ARG A 27 -0.32 17.93 2.78
N CYS A 28 -0.47 16.64 2.48
CA CYS A 28 -0.10 15.54 3.34
C CYS A 28 1.40 15.20 3.29
N TYR A 29 2.21 16.01 2.61
CA TYR A 29 3.65 15.83 2.65
C TYR A 29 4.20 16.14 4.04
N GLU A 30 4.97 15.21 4.58
CA GLU A 30 5.77 15.40 5.77
C GLU A 30 7.19 14.87 5.51
N ASP A 31 8.19 15.58 6.02
CA ASP A 31 9.59 15.20 5.84
C ASP A 31 10.03 14.24 6.96
N TYR A 32 9.82 12.94 6.73
CA TYR A 32 10.32 11.87 7.59
C TYR A 32 11.07 10.82 6.78
N THR A 33 12.00 10.13 7.43
CA THR A 33 12.80 9.05 6.83
C THR A 33 12.42 7.71 7.43
N PRO A 34 12.71 6.57 6.78
CA PRO A 34 12.51 5.25 7.37
C PRO A 34 13.12 5.11 8.77
N GLU A 35 14.32 5.66 8.97
CA GLU A 35 15.06 5.58 10.23
C GLU A 35 14.36 6.34 11.36
N SER A 36 13.65 7.42 11.04
CA SER A 36 12.89 8.18 12.04
C SER A 36 11.69 7.39 12.58
N LEU A 37 11.28 6.32 11.89
CA LEU A 37 10.15 5.47 12.26
C LEU A 37 10.58 4.21 13.04
N TYR A 38 11.87 3.97 13.24
CA TYR A 38 12.37 2.77 13.91
C TYR A 38 11.77 2.56 15.30
N GLY A 39 11.37 1.31 15.58
CA GLY A 39 10.74 0.89 16.83
C GLY A 39 9.31 1.41 17.05
N GLN A 40 8.77 2.24 16.17
CA GLN A 40 7.40 2.73 16.29
C GLN A 40 6.38 1.63 15.97
N GLU A 41 5.23 1.68 16.64
CA GLU A 41 4.10 0.79 16.39
C GLU A 41 3.52 1.05 15.00
N CYS A 42 3.29 -0.04 14.25
CA CYS A 42 2.70 0.06 12.92
C CYS A 42 1.85 -1.14 12.52
N TRP A 43 1.01 -0.93 11.51
CA TRP A 43 0.20 -1.96 10.87
C TRP A 43 0.66 -2.14 9.44
N LEU A 44 0.74 -3.38 8.98
CA LEU A 44 1.21 -3.69 7.64
C LEU A 44 0.04 -4.12 6.77
N GLY A 45 -0.11 -3.49 5.62
CA GLY A 45 -1.03 -3.91 4.57
C GLY A 45 -0.26 -4.41 3.34
N ALA A 46 -0.76 -5.45 2.70
CA ALA A 46 -0.13 -6.03 1.51
C ALA A 46 -1.16 -6.35 0.40
N ASP A 47 -0.90 -5.86 -0.82
CA ASP A 47 -1.60 -6.24 -2.06
C ASP A 47 -0.57 -6.96 -2.94
N LEU A 48 -0.64 -8.29 -3.01
CA LEU A 48 0.38 -9.10 -3.70
C LEU A 48 -0.16 -9.64 -5.03
N SER A 49 0.71 -9.72 -6.04
CA SER A 49 0.38 -10.30 -7.34
C SER A 49 1.38 -11.37 -7.75
N LYS A 50 0.92 -12.45 -8.39
CA LYS A 50 1.79 -13.53 -8.89
C LYS A 50 2.43 -13.18 -10.24
N THR A 51 1.70 -12.51 -11.12
CA THR A 51 2.13 -12.30 -12.52
C THR A 51 1.56 -10.99 -13.06
N ARG A 52 2.40 -10.19 -13.73
CA ARG A 52 2.02 -8.99 -14.53
C ARG A 52 1.45 -7.79 -13.78
N ASP A 53 1.38 -7.80 -12.45
CA ASP A 53 1.04 -6.61 -11.65
C ASP A 53 2.16 -6.25 -10.67
N MET A 54 2.02 -5.08 -10.07
CA MET A 54 2.87 -4.61 -8.98
C MET A 54 2.41 -5.28 -7.68
N SER A 55 3.34 -5.69 -6.83
CA SER A 55 3.04 -6.01 -5.43
C SER A 55 3.43 -4.83 -4.56
N ALA A 56 2.67 -4.59 -3.49
CA ALA A 56 2.94 -3.52 -2.55
C ALA A 56 2.80 -4.01 -1.11
N VAL A 57 3.69 -3.52 -0.24
CA VAL A 57 3.61 -3.62 1.21
C VAL A 57 3.66 -2.19 1.74
N VAL A 58 2.74 -1.83 2.62
CA VAL A 58 2.70 -0.49 3.21
C VAL A 58 2.58 -0.62 4.72
N LEU A 59 3.53 -0.02 5.43
CA LEU A 59 3.45 0.18 6.88
C LEU A 59 2.69 1.48 7.15
N VAL A 60 1.78 1.45 8.12
CA VAL A 60 1.07 2.62 8.64
C VAL A 60 1.43 2.78 10.11
N PHE A 61 1.98 3.94 10.44
CA PHE A 61 2.37 4.34 11.78
C PHE A 61 1.38 5.36 12.31
N ARG A 62 1.31 5.50 13.63
CA ARG A 62 0.66 6.66 14.23
C ARG A 62 1.49 7.92 13.99
N GLY A 63 0.82 9.03 13.71
CA GLY A 63 1.43 10.35 13.70
C GLY A 63 1.68 10.86 15.12
N ASP A 64 2.21 12.08 15.21
CA ASP A 64 2.52 12.71 16.50
C ASP A 64 1.27 13.18 17.23
N ASN A 65 0.20 13.51 16.48
CA ASN A 65 -1.09 13.90 17.04
C ASN A 65 -2.13 12.78 16.86
N ASP A 66 -3.15 12.83 17.71
CA ASP A 66 -4.27 11.90 17.63
C ASP A 66 -5.00 11.99 16.27
N GLY A 67 -5.35 10.81 15.74
CA GLY A 67 -5.97 10.65 14.43
C GLY A 67 -5.05 10.94 13.24
N GLU A 68 -3.76 11.20 13.45
CA GLU A 68 -2.78 11.31 12.38
C GLU A 68 -2.07 9.97 12.13
N PHE A 69 -1.67 9.75 10.88
CA PHE A 69 -0.98 8.55 10.45
C PHE A 69 0.18 8.90 9.53
N ARG A 70 1.26 8.13 9.57
CA ARG A 70 2.35 8.16 8.59
C ARG A 70 2.36 6.87 7.79
N CYS A 71 2.87 6.89 6.56
CA CYS A 71 2.96 5.69 5.73
C CYS A 71 4.36 5.42 5.17
N LEU A 72 4.78 4.16 5.14
CA LEU A 72 6.05 3.76 4.53
C LEU A 72 5.80 2.62 3.52
N PRO A 73 5.79 2.92 2.21
CA PRO A 73 5.47 1.94 1.19
C PRO A 73 6.73 1.27 0.60
N PHE A 74 6.57 0.02 0.19
CA PHE A 74 7.56 -0.79 -0.53
C PHE A 74 6.88 -1.48 -1.71
N PHE A 75 7.58 -1.57 -2.85
CA PHE A 75 6.99 -2.03 -4.10
C PHE A 75 7.86 -3.06 -4.81
N TRP A 76 7.22 -4.03 -5.44
CA TRP A 76 7.87 -5.03 -6.28
C TRP A 76 7.20 -5.12 -7.64
N MET A 77 8.00 -5.35 -8.67
CA MET A 77 7.53 -5.55 -10.04
C MET A 77 8.49 -6.48 -10.76
N THR A 78 8.03 -7.16 -11.81
CA THR A 78 8.92 -7.96 -12.65
C THR A 78 9.68 -7.05 -13.62
N GLU A 79 10.95 -7.38 -13.88
CA GLU A 79 11.77 -6.66 -14.85
C GLU A 79 11.11 -6.65 -16.25
N ALA A 80 10.48 -7.77 -16.64
CA ALA A 80 9.75 -7.87 -17.89
C ALA A 80 8.60 -6.86 -18.00
N TYR A 81 7.84 -6.64 -16.91
CA TYR A 81 6.76 -5.65 -16.92
C TYR A 81 7.29 -4.22 -16.97
N ALA A 82 8.32 -3.92 -16.17
CA ALA A 82 8.96 -2.62 -16.18
C ALA A 82 9.52 -2.29 -17.59
N GLN A 83 10.14 -3.26 -18.24
CA GLN A 83 10.67 -3.11 -19.61
C GLN A 83 9.56 -2.96 -20.65
N GLN A 84 8.46 -3.71 -20.54
CA GLN A 84 7.32 -3.61 -21.45
C GLN A 84 6.70 -2.20 -21.45
N TYR A 85 6.71 -1.52 -20.30
CA TYR A 85 6.05 -0.21 -20.11
C TYR A 85 7.03 0.94 -19.89
N LYS A 86 8.31 0.76 -20.21
CA LYS A 86 9.37 1.77 -20.03
C LYS A 86 9.08 3.12 -20.71
N ASP A 87 8.35 3.11 -21.82
CA ASP A 87 8.02 4.32 -22.59
C ASP A 87 6.73 5.00 -22.06
N LYS A 88 6.07 4.42 -21.06
CA LYS A 88 4.81 4.92 -20.48
C LYS A 88 4.93 5.31 -19.00
N ALA A 89 5.84 4.69 -18.27
CA ALA A 89 6.07 4.97 -16.86
C ALA A 89 7.54 4.80 -16.48
N THR A 90 7.95 5.50 -15.45
CA THR A 90 9.34 5.61 -14.98
C THR A 90 9.74 4.46 -14.04
N PHE A 91 9.22 3.25 -14.28
CA PHE A 91 9.47 2.09 -13.40
C PHE A 91 10.96 1.76 -13.27
N LEU A 92 11.70 1.79 -14.37
CA LEU A 92 13.14 1.52 -14.38
C LEU A 92 13.94 2.60 -13.61
N GLU A 93 13.50 3.86 -13.67
CA GLU A 93 14.14 4.96 -12.94
C GLU A 93 13.87 4.85 -11.44
N TRP A 94 12.63 4.50 -11.04
CA TRP A 94 12.30 4.22 -9.64
C TRP A 94 13.09 3.04 -9.10
N ALA A 95 13.31 2.00 -9.93
CA ALA A 95 14.14 0.88 -9.54
C ALA A 95 15.61 1.29 -9.35
N ALA A 96 16.17 2.05 -10.28
CA ALA A 96 17.53 2.58 -10.16
C ALA A 96 17.71 3.50 -8.94
N ALA A 97 16.66 4.21 -8.53
CA ALA A 97 16.64 5.07 -7.35
C ALA A 97 16.29 4.35 -6.03
N GLY A 98 16.03 3.04 -6.05
CA GLY A 98 15.71 2.26 -4.85
C GLY A 98 14.26 2.37 -4.36
N HIS A 99 13.35 2.94 -5.15
CA HIS A 99 11.92 3.08 -4.84
C HIS A 99 11.06 1.91 -5.33
N LEU A 100 11.62 1.00 -6.12
CA LEU A 100 10.92 -0.16 -6.69
C LEU A 100 11.89 -1.35 -6.80
N TYR A 101 11.57 -2.47 -6.18
CA TYR A 101 12.35 -3.70 -6.35
C TYR A 101 11.95 -4.40 -7.64
N LEU A 102 12.93 -4.77 -8.46
CA LEU A 102 12.70 -5.59 -9.65
C LEU A 102 13.09 -7.04 -9.40
N THR A 103 12.16 -7.96 -9.65
CA THR A 103 12.46 -9.39 -9.72
C THR A 103 12.81 -9.77 -11.15
N SER A 104 13.90 -10.50 -11.33
CA SER A 104 14.28 -11.06 -12.64
C SER A 104 13.24 -12.08 -13.14
N GLY A 105 12.95 -12.06 -14.43
CA GLY A 105 11.96 -12.94 -15.06
C GLY A 105 10.54 -12.37 -15.06
N ASP A 106 9.54 -13.26 -15.11
CA ASP A 106 8.12 -12.92 -15.33
C ASP A 106 7.22 -13.12 -14.11
N VAL A 107 7.79 -13.52 -12.97
CA VAL A 107 7.07 -13.85 -11.72
C VAL A 107 7.70 -13.10 -10.57
N ILE A 108 6.88 -12.55 -9.68
CA ILE A 108 7.34 -11.88 -8.46
C ILE A 108 7.88 -12.92 -7.48
N ASP A 109 9.05 -12.64 -6.89
CA ASP A 109 9.66 -13.49 -5.88
C ASP A 109 9.06 -13.20 -4.49
N TYR A 110 8.13 -14.06 -4.08
CA TYR A 110 7.51 -13.99 -2.76
C TYR A 110 8.50 -14.23 -1.62
N GLY A 111 9.59 -14.96 -1.85
CA GLY A 111 10.65 -15.12 -0.87
C GLY A 111 11.36 -13.81 -0.59
N ALA A 112 11.61 -13.00 -1.61
CA ALA A 112 12.17 -11.65 -1.45
C ALA A 112 11.21 -10.72 -0.68
N ILE A 113 9.91 -10.79 -0.94
CA ILE A 113 8.89 -10.03 -0.17
C ILE A 113 8.86 -10.50 1.28
N GLN A 114 8.83 -11.81 1.53
CA GLN A 114 8.84 -12.39 2.87
C GLN A 114 10.10 -11.99 3.64
N GLY A 115 11.27 -12.05 3.00
CA GLY A 115 12.53 -11.57 3.57
C GLY A 115 12.45 -10.10 3.93
N LYS A 116 11.91 -9.26 3.04
CA LYS A 116 11.75 -7.83 3.35
C LYS A 116 10.83 -7.59 4.53
N ILE A 117 9.69 -8.27 4.62
CA ILE A 117 8.77 -8.11 5.75
C ILE A 117 9.44 -8.51 7.07
N ARG A 118 10.34 -9.52 7.06
CA ARG A 118 11.12 -9.87 8.25
C ARG A 118 12.10 -8.77 8.65
N GLU A 119 12.83 -8.19 7.71
CA GLU A 119 13.68 -7.01 7.98
C GLU A 119 12.84 -5.87 8.59
N LEU A 120 11.65 -5.61 8.04
CA LEU A 120 10.75 -4.59 8.57
C LEU A 120 10.25 -4.93 9.99
N ALA A 121 10.06 -6.20 10.33
CA ALA A 121 9.69 -6.62 11.67
C ALA A 121 10.84 -6.52 12.69
N GLU A 122 12.09 -6.44 12.23
CA GLU A 122 13.25 -6.14 13.08
C GLU A 122 13.38 -4.62 13.32
N ASP A 123 13.10 -3.81 12.30
CA ASP A 123 13.20 -2.36 12.33
C ASP A 123 12.00 -1.67 13.03
N TYR A 124 10.80 -2.23 12.93
CA TYR A 124 9.54 -1.62 13.34
C TYR A 124 8.69 -2.55 14.21
N ALA A 125 7.90 -1.99 15.12
CA ALA A 125 7.00 -2.76 15.98
C ALA A 125 5.68 -3.06 15.27
N ILE A 126 5.71 -3.99 14.30
CA ILE A 126 4.53 -4.39 13.55
C ILE A 126 3.54 -5.12 14.45
N GLN A 127 2.33 -4.57 14.58
CA GLN A 127 1.27 -5.09 15.44
C GLN A 127 0.46 -6.18 14.75
N GLU A 128 0.07 -5.96 13.50
CA GLU A 128 -0.81 -6.86 12.75
C GLU A 128 -0.52 -6.82 11.25
N PHE A 129 -0.78 -7.95 10.57
CA PHE A 129 -0.73 -8.08 9.12
C PHE A 129 -2.12 -8.09 8.49
N MET A 130 -2.29 -7.27 7.45
CA MET A 130 -3.47 -7.22 6.58
C MET A 130 -3.10 -7.58 5.16
N TYR A 131 -3.79 -8.53 4.56
CA TYR A 131 -3.48 -8.98 3.20
C TYR A 131 -4.69 -9.61 2.51
N ASP A 132 -4.63 -9.68 1.18
CA ASP A 132 -5.60 -10.43 0.40
C ASP A 132 -5.17 -11.91 0.24
N ASN A 133 -6.07 -12.84 0.57
CA ASN A 133 -5.74 -14.28 0.65
C ASN A 133 -5.19 -14.85 -0.67
N THR A 134 -5.73 -14.40 -1.81
CA THR A 134 -5.58 -15.04 -3.13
C THR A 134 -4.15 -15.43 -3.50
N TYR A 135 -3.15 -14.63 -3.11
CA TYR A 135 -1.75 -14.91 -3.40
C TYR A 135 -0.81 -14.91 -2.19
N ALA A 136 -1.29 -14.49 -1.02
CA ALA A 136 -0.44 -14.17 0.11
C ALA A 136 -0.63 -15.09 1.33
N GLU A 137 -1.64 -15.98 1.34
CA GLU A 137 -1.97 -16.82 2.50
C GLU A 137 -0.78 -17.62 3.05
N MET A 138 -0.07 -18.36 2.19
CA MET A 138 1.10 -19.14 2.63
C MET A 138 2.22 -18.22 3.16
N LEU A 139 2.45 -17.07 2.52
CA LEU A 139 3.48 -16.13 2.94
C LEU A 139 3.20 -15.59 4.33
N PHE A 140 1.97 -15.14 4.60
CA PHE A 140 1.59 -14.58 5.89
C PHE A 140 1.42 -15.64 6.98
N GLN A 141 1.01 -16.86 6.61
CA GLN A 141 1.05 -17.99 7.53
C GLN A 141 2.48 -18.29 7.97
N ASP A 142 3.44 -18.38 7.03
CA ASP A 142 4.85 -18.60 7.34
C ASP A 142 5.45 -17.46 8.19
N LEU A 143 5.04 -16.20 7.95
CA LEU A 143 5.45 -15.06 8.79
C LEU A 143 4.89 -15.16 10.22
N SER A 144 3.60 -15.46 10.35
CA SER A 144 2.90 -15.47 11.64
C SER A 144 3.28 -16.69 12.50
N GLN A 145 3.25 -17.89 11.92
CA GLN A 145 3.33 -19.17 12.63
C GLN A 145 4.65 -19.90 12.42
N GLY A 146 5.52 -19.38 11.54
CA GLY A 146 6.72 -20.09 11.11
C GLY A 146 6.38 -21.23 10.14
N ARG A 147 7.43 -21.89 9.64
CA ARG A 147 7.33 -23.06 8.77
C ARG A 147 8.25 -24.16 9.26
N PHE A 148 7.73 -25.38 9.29
CA PHE A 148 8.47 -26.57 9.72
C PHE A 148 8.60 -27.57 8.57
N GLU A 149 9.79 -28.14 8.41
CA GLU A 149 10.04 -29.30 7.56
C GLU A 149 10.37 -30.49 8.47
N GLY A 150 9.39 -31.36 8.69
CA GLY A 150 9.47 -32.38 9.74
C GLY A 150 9.48 -31.71 11.13
N ASN A 151 10.54 -31.94 11.90
CA ASN A 151 10.73 -31.36 13.23
C ASN A 151 11.68 -30.15 13.24
N VAL A 152 12.09 -29.67 12.06
CA VAL A 152 13.03 -28.55 11.92
C VAL A 152 12.25 -27.31 11.51
N GLU A 153 12.35 -26.25 12.31
CA GLU A 153 11.85 -24.93 11.93
C GLU A 153 12.75 -24.35 10.84
N VAL A 154 12.21 -24.20 9.63
CA VAL A 154 12.92 -23.64 8.47
C VAL A 154 12.65 -22.17 8.28
N ILE A 155 11.54 -21.68 8.83
CA ILE A 155 11.20 -20.26 8.90
C ILE A 155 10.72 -19.97 10.33
N PRO A 156 11.38 -19.08 11.10
CA PRO A 156 10.95 -18.76 12.44
C PRO A 156 9.64 -17.95 12.44
N ALA A 157 8.75 -18.25 13.38
CA ALA A 157 7.55 -17.45 13.60
C ALA A 157 7.89 -16.03 14.07
N LEU A 158 7.25 -15.00 13.48
CA LEU A 158 7.26 -13.65 14.05
C LEU A 158 6.23 -13.51 15.18
N GLY A 159 5.24 -14.39 15.25
CA GLY A 159 4.18 -14.34 16.27
C GLY A 159 3.20 -13.18 16.11
N ILE A 160 3.24 -12.48 14.97
CA ILE A 160 2.36 -11.35 14.65
C ILE A 160 1.03 -11.89 14.12
N GLU A 161 -0.09 -11.32 14.58
CA GLU A 161 -1.42 -11.70 14.12
C GLU A 161 -1.65 -11.31 12.67
N ARG A 162 -2.39 -12.16 11.94
CA ARG A 162 -2.70 -11.97 10.52
C ARG A 162 -4.19 -11.99 10.30
N TYR A 163 -4.66 -11.10 9.43
CA TYR A 163 -6.07 -10.95 9.12
C TYR A 163 -6.27 -10.85 7.61
N GLU A 164 -7.17 -11.67 7.11
CA GLU A 164 -7.54 -11.66 5.69
C GLU A 164 -8.45 -10.46 5.39
N PHE A 165 -8.09 -9.70 4.37
CA PHE A 165 -8.89 -8.62 3.82
C PHE A 165 -9.57 -9.08 2.53
N THR A 166 -10.89 -9.28 2.59
CA THR A 166 -11.66 -9.60 1.38
C THR A 166 -11.67 -8.39 0.44
N GLN A 167 -11.13 -8.52 -0.78
CA GLN A 167 -11.14 -7.43 -1.78
C GLN A 167 -12.53 -7.18 -2.39
N GLY A 168 -13.43 -6.60 -1.60
CA GLY A 168 -14.79 -6.26 -1.99
C GLY A 168 -15.25 -4.95 -1.38
N ILE A 169 -16.30 -4.36 -1.97
CA ILE A 169 -16.79 -3.03 -1.55
C ILE A 169 -17.25 -3.01 -0.09
N ALA A 170 -17.71 -4.15 0.43
CA ALA A 170 -18.11 -4.27 1.83
C ALA A 170 -16.94 -4.06 2.80
N SER A 171 -15.77 -4.62 2.51
CA SER A 171 -14.57 -4.48 3.34
C SER A 171 -13.88 -3.14 3.11
N TYR A 172 -13.90 -2.63 1.88
CA TYR A 172 -13.24 -1.37 1.53
C TYR A 172 -14.02 -0.11 1.90
N ALA A 173 -15.36 -0.15 2.00
CA ALA A 173 -16.17 1.07 2.13
C ALA A 173 -15.73 1.98 3.29
N GLY A 174 -15.75 1.46 4.52
CA GLY A 174 -15.35 2.23 5.71
C GLY A 174 -13.90 2.73 5.64
N PRO A 175 -12.91 1.85 5.43
CA PRO A 175 -11.50 2.26 5.31
C PRO A 175 -11.23 3.24 4.17
N SER A 176 -11.96 3.16 3.05
CA SER A 176 -11.81 4.07 1.92
C SER A 176 -12.38 5.46 2.22
N ASP A 177 -13.55 5.52 2.86
CA ASP A 177 -14.16 6.78 3.28
C ASP A 177 -13.25 7.51 4.29
N GLU A 178 -12.67 6.77 5.24
CA GLU A 178 -11.75 7.34 6.22
C GLU A 178 -10.43 7.77 5.59
N PHE A 179 -9.85 6.96 4.69
CA PHE A 179 -8.66 7.35 3.93
C PHE A 179 -8.88 8.65 3.14
N GLU A 180 -10.01 8.81 2.46
CA GLU A 180 -10.35 10.06 1.77
C GLU A 180 -10.48 11.23 2.76
N GLY A 181 -11.08 11.00 3.93
CA GLY A 181 -11.16 11.95 5.03
C GLY A 181 -9.79 12.43 5.50
N LEU A 182 -8.89 11.50 5.85
CA LEU A 182 -7.55 11.80 6.32
C LEU A 182 -6.73 12.59 5.29
N VAL A 183 -6.77 12.21 4.01
CA VAL A 183 -6.06 12.95 2.95
C VAL A 183 -6.62 14.36 2.80
N ARG A 184 -7.95 14.52 2.83
CA ARG A 184 -8.60 15.84 2.71
C ARG A 184 -8.29 16.73 3.91
N GLU A 185 -8.16 16.16 5.10
CA GLU A 185 -7.86 16.87 6.35
C GLU A 185 -6.36 17.12 6.55
N GLY A 186 -5.48 16.47 5.79
CA GLY A 186 -4.03 16.58 5.96
C GLY A 186 -3.50 15.76 7.13
N LYS A 187 -4.16 14.64 7.46
CA LYS A 187 -3.82 13.76 8.60
C LYS A 187 -3.15 12.44 8.21
N LEU A 188 -3.04 12.15 6.91
CA LEU A 188 -2.31 10.97 6.41
C LEU A 188 -0.99 11.40 5.79
N HIS A 189 0.05 11.47 6.59
CA HIS A 189 1.36 11.95 6.18
C HIS A 189 2.11 10.95 5.29
N HIS A 190 2.71 11.46 4.21
CA HIS A 190 3.57 10.68 3.32
C HIS A 190 4.91 11.40 3.05
N ALA A 191 6.01 10.65 3.04
CA ALA A 191 7.36 11.14 2.70
C ALA A 191 7.59 11.32 1.18
N ASN A 192 6.54 11.71 0.45
CA ASN A 192 6.54 11.89 -1.01
C ASN A 192 7.16 10.72 -1.82
N HIS A 193 6.92 9.47 -1.41
CA HIS A 193 7.42 8.32 -2.16
C HIS A 193 6.88 8.36 -3.60
N PRO A 194 7.74 8.32 -4.64
CA PRO A 194 7.34 8.68 -6.00
C PRO A 194 6.34 7.68 -6.60
N VAL A 195 6.51 6.39 -6.31
CA VAL A 195 5.57 5.35 -6.75
C VAL A 195 4.18 5.59 -6.12
N LEU A 196 4.08 5.69 -4.79
CA LEU A 196 2.82 5.91 -4.09
C LEU A 196 2.12 7.20 -4.56
N SER A 197 2.87 8.30 -4.71
CA SER A 197 2.33 9.58 -5.18
C SER A 197 1.84 9.51 -6.62
N TRP A 198 2.52 8.76 -7.49
CA TRP A 198 2.04 8.48 -8.84
C TRP A 198 0.72 7.70 -8.82
N GLN A 199 0.62 6.66 -7.98
CA GLN A 199 -0.63 5.90 -7.82
C GLN A 199 -1.78 6.77 -7.30
N ALA A 200 -1.52 7.61 -6.29
CA ALA A 200 -2.48 8.57 -5.74
C ALA A 200 -2.97 9.57 -6.80
N GLY A 201 -2.10 9.98 -7.73
CA GLY A 201 -2.44 10.92 -8.79
C GLY A 201 -3.42 10.39 -9.84
N HIS A 202 -3.68 9.08 -9.89
CA HIS A 202 -4.56 8.49 -10.91
C HIS A 202 -5.52 7.41 -10.36
N VAL A 203 -5.52 7.14 -9.05
CA VAL A 203 -6.49 6.22 -8.45
C VAL A 203 -7.91 6.74 -8.68
N ASN A 204 -8.80 5.83 -9.06
CA ASN A 204 -10.23 6.09 -9.18
C ASN A 204 -10.98 5.14 -8.23
N VAL A 205 -12.25 5.43 -7.97
CA VAL A 205 -13.12 4.56 -7.17
C VAL A 205 -14.26 4.00 -8.01
N LYS A 206 -14.62 2.74 -7.73
CA LYS A 206 -15.93 2.21 -8.12
C LYS A 206 -16.91 2.46 -6.99
N ARG A 207 -18.13 2.81 -7.35
CA ARG A 207 -19.18 3.19 -6.41
C ARG A 207 -20.38 2.27 -6.63
N ASP A 208 -20.98 1.75 -5.57
CA ASP A 208 -22.22 0.98 -5.68
C ASP A 208 -23.46 1.87 -5.60
N ALA A 209 -24.65 1.26 -5.72
CA ALA A 209 -25.92 1.97 -5.64
C ALA A 209 -26.18 2.62 -4.27
N GLY A 210 -25.52 2.14 -3.21
CA GLY A 210 -25.59 2.71 -1.86
C GLY A 210 -24.59 3.85 -1.63
N GLY A 211 -23.80 4.23 -2.64
CA GLY A 211 -22.82 5.29 -2.54
C GLY A 211 -21.48 4.87 -1.93
N ARG A 212 -21.34 3.61 -1.50
CA ARG A 212 -20.09 3.07 -0.94
C ARG A 212 -19.01 3.03 -2.02
N VAL A 213 -17.77 3.29 -1.63
CA VAL A 213 -16.62 3.30 -2.54
C VAL A 213 -15.64 2.19 -2.25
N MET A 214 -14.91 1.80 -3.29
CA MET A 214 -13.62 1.15 -3.12
C MET A 214 -12.68 1.51 -4.27
N PRO A 215 -11.36 1.46 -4.07
CA PRO A 215 -10.39 1.67 -5.14
C PRO A 215 -10.68 0.76 -6.35
N GLN A 216 -10.60 1.34 -7.53
CA GLN A 216 -10.82 0.64 -8.79
C GLN A 216 -9.48 0.37 -9.46
N LYS A 217 -9.06 -0.90 -9.49
CA LYS A 217 -7.89 -1.31 -10.27
C LYS A 217 -8.10 -0.88 -11.74
N PRO A 218 -7.10 -0.27 -12.38
CA PRO A 218 -7.13 0.01 -13.81
C PRO A 218 -7.44 -1.25 -14.64
N ALA A 219 -7.81 -1.06 -15.91
CA ALA A 219 -8.03 -2.20 -16.79
C ALA A 219 -6.76 -3.07 -16.88
N PRO A 220 -6.87 -4.40 -17.06
CA PRO A 220 -5.71 -5.31 -17.02
C PRO A 220 -4.55 -5.00 -17.98
N ASN A 221 -4.81 -4.25 -19.07
CA ASN A 221 -3.82 -3.83 -20.06
C ASN A 221 -3.29 -2.39 -19.83
N ASP A 222 -3.76 -1.71 -18.79
CA ASP A 222 -3.28 -0.40 -18.38
C ASP A 222 -1.95 -0.53 -17.61
N TYR A 223 -1.05 0.42 -17.85
CA TYR A 223 0.25 0.48 -17.17
C TYR A 223 0.13 1.05 -15.76
N ARG A 224 -0.95 1.79 -15.49
CA ARG A 224 -1.25 2.41 -14.19
C ARG A 224 -1.50 1.34 -13.12
N LYS A 225 -1.03 1.59 -11.89
CA LYS A 225 -1.13 0.67 -10.75
C LYS A 225 -1.59 1.40 -9.49
N ILE A 226 -2.34 0.72 -8.63
CA ILE A 226 -2.89 1.31 -7.40
C ILE A 226 -2.70 0.39 -6.19
N ASP A 227 -1.81 -0.59 -6.31
CA ASP A 227 -1.62 -1.66 -5.33
C ASP A 227 -1.09 -1.09 -3.99
N GLY A 228 -0.30 -0.02 -4.02
CA GLY A 228 0.12 0.72 -2.83
C GLY A 228 -1.03 1.46 -2.14
N ILE A 229 -1.96 2.05 -2.89
CA ILE A 229 -3.15 2.69 -2.31
C ILE A 229 -4.06 1.63 -1.66
N GLN A 230 -4.20 0.46 -2.28
CA GLN A 230 -4.96 -0.65 -1.67
C GLN A 230 -4.28 -1.18 -0.41
N ALA A 231 -2.97 -1.46 -0.47
CA ALA A 231 -2.20 -1.87 0.70
C ALA A 231 -2.28 -0.86 1.85
N LEU A 232 -2.20 0.44 1.54
CA LEU A 232 -2.36 1.52 2.52
C LEU A 232 -3.74 1.50 3.18
N ILE A 233 -4.81 1.37 2.39
CA ILE A 233 -6.19 1.29 2.93
C ILE A 233 -6.38 0.02 3.76
N MET A 234 -5.79 -1.11 3.36
CA MET A 234 -5.83 -2.35 4.13
C MET A 234 -5.13 -2.18 5.49
N ALA A 235 -3.94 -1.57 5.53
CA ALA A 235 -3.24 -1.27 6.78
C ALA A 235 -4.05 -0.33 7.68
N LEU A 236 -4.58 0.76 7.12
CA LEU A 236 -5.41 1.74 7.84
C LEU A 236 -6.64 1.11 8.48
N SER A 237 -7.26 0.13 7.82
CA SER A 237 -8.45 -0.57 8.34
C SER A 237 -8.26 -1.20 9.72
N ARG A 238 -7.02 -1.52 10.10
CA ARG A 238 -6.66 -1.99 11.45
C ARG A 238 -6.09 -0.91 12.33
N ALA A 239 -5.23 -0.05 11.79
CA ALA A 239 -4.63 1.05 12.53
C ALA A 239 -5.69 1.94 13.20
N MET A 240 -6.83 2.15 12.53
CA MET A 240 -7.97 2.94 13.03
C MET A 240 -8.77 2.26 14.14
N LEU A 241 -8.69 0.94 14.27
CA LEU A 241 -9.40 0.18 15.31
C LEU A 241 -8.55 0.00 16.57
N ALA A 242 -7.23 0.19 16.46
CA ALA A 242 -6.33 0.01 17.58
C ALA A 242 -6.57 1.10 18.65
N PRO A 243 -6.62 0.74 19.94
CA PRO A 243 -6.76 1.72 21.02
C PRO A 243 -5.55 2.66 21.05
N GLU A 244 -5.78 3.94 21.34
CA GLU A 244 -4.70 4.93 21.49
C GLU A 244 -3.62 4.42 22.44
N SER A 245 -2.35 4.62 22.10
CA SER A 245 -1.26 4.14 22.94
C SER A 245 -1.29 4.98 24.21
N THR A 246 -1.50 4.32 25.34
CA THR A 246 -1.36 4.97 26.64
C THR A 246 0.14 5.14 26.87
N ALA A 247 0.73 6.18 26.30
CA ALA A 247 2.09 6.57 26.62
C ALA A 247 2.13 6.82 28.13
N TRP A 248 2.82 5.95 28.87
CA TRP A 248 2.94 6.00 30.31
C TRP A 248 3.55 7.35 30.69
N GLY A 249 2.69 8.25 31.18
CA GLY A 249 3.08 9.46 31.86
C GLY A 249 4.05 9.09 32.99
N ILE A 250 5.24 9.64 32.87
CA ILE A 250 6.32 9.73 33.86
C ILE A 250 5.74 9.62 35.29
N THR A 251 6.02 8.51 35.97
CA THR A 251 5.93 8.49 37.44
C THR A 251 7.07 9.38 37.94
N VAL A 252 6.74 10.62 38.27
CA VAL A 252 7.63 11.45 39.10
C VAL A 252 7.52 10.91 40.52
N LEU A 253 8.68 10.55 41.07
CA LEU A 253 8.91 10.04 42.43
C LEU A 253 8.21 10.86 43.52
#